data_AF-A0A067MKA4-F1
#
_entry.id   AF-A0A067MKA4-F1
#
_cell.length_a   1.000
_cell.length_b   1.000
_cell.length_c   1.000
_cell.angle_alpha   90.00
_cell.angle_beta   90.00
_cell.angle_gamma   90.00
#
_symmetry.space_group_name_H-M   'P 1'
#
loop_
_entity.id
_entity.type
_entity.pdbx_description
1 polymer ?
#
loop_
_entity_poly.entity_id
_entity_poly.type
_entity_poly.pdbx_seq_one_letter_code
_entity_poly.pdbx_strand_id
1 'polypeptide(L)'
;MNFIATPRKLVVSHLQSRLRPAFTCFKIKRLFSRPASGACDLTTSPRVDLARLSADARTIPALHRDFQLFPVFLNSKEQHVLLSCALKKLDEVMGVPRDARKRRRQWAQDNEHAHTAGNDINSLFPPEDTCTFEEGHYDGVIRHFRETQITQWPASSPPLLTAVLARAHSTLLPHVLPDQIQTHLLHLAAAGEILPHVDNIQASGGIIVGISLGAERVVRFSRVDDENKGEWFDVLLPSGSAYVQRDTVRYKYEHSVSKGGVFRGREVKGGQRLSIMMRDRLSTTPS
;
A
#
# COMPACT_ATOMS: atom_id res chain seq x y z
N MET A 1 28.26 -53.81 -53.29
CA MET A 1 28.05 -54.62 -52.07
C MET A 1 27.00 -53.92 -51.23
N ASN A 2 25.88 -54.61 -51.03
CA ASN A 2 24.62 -54.13 -50.45
C ASN A 2 24.61 -54.16 -48.92
N PHE A 3 23.68 -53.39 -48.33
CA PHE A 3 22.78 -53.65 -47.18
C PHE A 3 22.48 -52.26 -46.55
N ILE A 4 21.38 -51.55 -46.83
CA ILE A 4 19.95 -51.78 -46.56
C ILE A 4 19.67 -52.34 -45.15
N ALA A 5 19.11 -51.51 -44.26
CA ALA A 5 17.91 -51.83 -43.47
C ALA A 5 17.41 -50.61 -42.67
N THR A 6 16.18 -50.19 -42.96
CA THR A 6 15.28 -49.38 -42.11
C THR A 6 14.45 -50.30 -41.17
N PRO A 7 13.38 -49.85 -40.49
CA PRO A 7 13.31 -49.72 -39.03
C PRO A 7 12.39 -50.76 -38.37
N ARG A 8 12.40 -50.86 -37.03
CA ARG A 8 11.37 -51.63 -36.28
C ARG A 8 10.58 -50.74 -35.32
N LYS A 9 9.27 -50.70 -35.58
CA LYS A 9 8.16 -50.32 -34.69
C LYS A 9 7.99 -51.36 -33.57
N LEU A 10 7.52 -50.91 -32.40
CA LEU A 10 6.53 -51.62 -31.57
C LEU A 10 5.81 -50.56 -30.71
N VAL A 11 4.61 -50.11 -31.08
CA VAL A 11 3.27 -50.59 -30.67
C VAL A 11 2.90 -50.27 -29.22
N VAL A 12 2.06 -49.24 -29.15
CA VAL A 12 1.01 -48.85 -28.21
C VAL A 12 0.41 -49.97 -27.34
N SER A 13 0.19 -49.65 -26.06
CA SER A 13 -1.03 -50.08 -25.35
C SER A 13 -1.68 -48.90 -24.61
N HIS A 14 -2.92 -48.64 -25.03
CA HIS A 14 -3.90 -47.81 -24.35
C HIS A 14 -4.29 -48.43 -23.00
N LEU A 15 -4.47 -47.59 -21.97
CA LEU A 15 -5.61 -47.78 -21.08
C LEU A 15 -6.14 -46.41 -20.65
N GLN A 16 -7.28 -46.02 -21.24
CA GLN A 16 -8.16 -44.99 -20.72
C GLN A 16 -8.87 -45.56 -19.48
N SER A 17 -8.91 -44.82 -18.38
CA SER A 17 -10.05 -44.87 -17.47
C SER A 17 -10.36 -43.48 -16.92
N ARG A 18 -11.42 -42.91 -17.46
CA ARG A 18 -12.23 -41.87 -16.82
C ARG A 18 -12.80 -42.47 -15.54
N LEU A 19 -12.90 -41.70 -14.46
CA LEU A 19 -14.06 -41.66 -13.56
C LEU A 19 -13.96 -40.43 -12.63
N ARG A 20 -15.14 -39.85 -12.38
CA ARG A 20 -15.43 -38.51 -11.87
C ARG A 20 -15.23 -38.39 -10.35
N PRO A 21 -15.14 -37.15 -9.80
CA PRO A 21 -15.13 -36.93 -8.36
C PRO A 21 -16.49 -37.30 -7.74
N ALA A 22 -16.43 -38.04 -6.63
CA ALA A 22 -17.60 -38.35 -5.80
C ALA A 22 -18.02 -37.11 -5.01
N PHE A 23 -19.20 -36.60 -5.34
CA PHE A 23 -19.96 -35.68 -4.51
C PHE A 23 -20.50 -36.42 -3.29
N THR A 24 -20.06 -36.06 -2.09
CA THR A 24 -20.75 -36.45 -0.85
C THR A 24 -21.84 -35.43 -0.55
N CYS A 25 -23.08 -35.92 -0.71
CA CYS A 25 -24.32 -35.26 -0.34
C CYS A 25 -24.52 -35.37 1.17
N PHE A 26 -24.39 -34.28 1.92
CA PHE A 26 -24.94 -34.18 3.26
C PHE A 26 -26.28 -33.42 3.20
N LYS A 27 -27.38 -34.19 3.25
CA LYS A 27 -28.71 -33.67 3.57
C LYS A 27 -28.80 -33.53 5.09
N ILE A 28 -28.97 -32.31 5.60
CA ILE A 28 -29.61 -32.07 6.89
C ILE A 28 -30.80 -31.14 6.63
N LYS A 29 -32.01 -31.68 6.76
CA LYS A 29 -33.26 -30.92 6.74
C LYS A 29 -33.63 -30.55 8.18
N ARG A 30 -33.86 -29.24 8.35
CA ARG A 30 -34.81 -28.52 9.25
C ARG A 30 -34.76 -28.82 10.75
N LEU A 31 -34.68 -27.77 11.56
CA LEU A 31 -35.85 -27.21 12.25
C LEU A 31 -35.57 -25.81 12.83
N PHE A 32 -36.60 -24.99 12.79
CA PHE A 32 -36.66 -23.58 13.21
C PHE A 32 -36.47 -23.41 14.73
N SER A 33 -35.80 -22.33 15.14
CA SER A 33 -36.26 -21.47 16.23
C SER A 33 -35.61 -20.08 16.14
N ARG A 34 -36.42 -19.01 16.20
CA ARG A 34 -35.98 -17.63 16.46
C ARG A 34 -35.77 -17.48 17.97
N PRO A 35 -34.81 -16.65 18.40
CA PRO A 35 -35.19 -15.43 19.13
C PRO A 35 -34.44 -14.21 18.55
N ALA A 36 -35.14 -13.11 18.26
CA ALA A 36 -35.39 -11.96 19.15
C ALA A 36 -34.18 -11.01 19.27
N SER A 37 -34.32 -9.88 18.56
CA SER A 37 -33.87 -8.52 18.91
C SER A 37 -32.47 -8.33 19.50
N GLY A 38 -31.59 -7.80 18.66
CA GLY A 38 -30.36 -7.13 19.06
C GLY A 38 -29.77 -6.47 17.82
N ALA A 39 -30.38 -5.37 17.37
CA ALA A 39 -29.81 -4.53 16.32
C ALA A 39 -28.54 -3.89 16.89
N CYS A 40 -27.40 -4.56 16.69
CA CYS A 40 -26.09 -3.97 16.90
C CYS A 40 -25.81 -3.10 15.69
N ASP A 41 -26.24 -1.84 15.79
CA ASP A 41 -25.93 -0.80 14.83
C ASP A 41 -24.41 -0.59 14.79
N LEU A 42 -23.73 -1.26 13.84
CA LEU A 42 -22.31 -1.07 13.53
C LEU A 42 -22.11 0.07 12.53
N THR A 43 -22.95 1.11 12.62
CA THR A 43 -22.72 2.36 11.90
C THR A 43 -21.99 3.35 12.81
N THR A 44 -21.11 4.12 12.18
CA THR A 44 -20.37 5.28 12.73
C THR A 44 -19.11 4.96 13.54
N SER A 45 -18.07 4.50 12.84
CA SER A 45 -16.75 5.11 13.10
C SER A 45 -16.91 6.62 12.97
N PRO A 46 -16.39 7.45 13.90
CA PRO A 46 -16.52 8.89 13.80
C PRO A 46 -15.82 9.34 12.53
N ARG A 47 -16.62 9.71 11.50
CA ARG A 47 -16.14 10.52 10.38
C ARG A 47 -15.81 11.87 10.99
N VAL A 48 -14.54 12.08 11.32
CA VAL A 48 -14.09 13.36 11.84
C VAL A 48 -14.31 14.41 10.76
N ASP A 49 -14.97 15.46 11.21
CA ASP A 49 -15.27 16.71 10.56
C ASP A 49 -14.01 17.38 9.97
N LEU A 50 -14.15 18.02 8.81
CA LEU A 50 -13.12 18.82 8.12
C LEU A 50 -12.54 19.97 8.96
N ALA A 51 -12.96 20.15 10.21
CA ALA A 51 -12.60 21.22 11.14
C ALA A 51 -11.10 21.36 11.48
N ARG A 52 -10.21 20.60 10.83
CA ARG A 52 -8.75 20.69 10.97
C ARG A 52 -7.98 20.87 9.65
N LEU A 53 -8.61 21.43 8.61
CA LEU A 53 -7.91 22.01 7.47
C LEU A 53 -7.01 23.20 7.91
N SER A 54 -5.96 23.45 7.13
CA SER A 54 -4.80 24.34 7.39
C SER A 54 -5.08 25.69 8.10
N ALA A 55 -4.05 26.26 8.73
CA ALA A 55 -4.09 27.65 9.22
C ALA A 55 -4.34 28.68 8.09
N ASP A 56 -4.07 28.28 6.85
CA ASP A 56 -4.20 29.05 5.60
C ASP A 56 -4.99 28.31 4.50
N ALA A 57 -5.66 27.18 4.82
CA ALA A 57 -6.50 26.50 3.81
C ALA A 57 -7.65 27.42 3.43
N ARG A 58 -7.74 27.79 2.14
CA ARG A 58 -9.01 28.26 1.59
C ARG A 58 -9.94 27.05 1.65
N THR A 59 -10.89 27.06 2.57
CA THR A 59 -11.85 25.95 2.78
C THR A 59 -12.49 25.54 1.45
N ILE A 60 -12.37 24.26 1.08
CA ILE A 60 -12.94 23.71 -0.15
C ILE A 60 -14.03 22.69 0.23
N PRO A 61 -15.30 23.10 0.30
CA PRO A 61 -16.40 22.24 0.75
C PRO A 61 -16.59 20.95 -0.07
N ALA A 62 -16.16 20.94 -1.35
CA ALA A 62 -16.27 19.81 -2.26
C ALA A 62 -15.30 18.66 -1.95
N LEU A 63 -14.18 18.91 -1.26
CA LEU A 63 -13.16 17.89 -0.99
C LEU A 63 -13.63 16.78 -0.06
N HIS A 64 -14.63 17.02 0.78
CA HIS A 64 -15.02 16.08 1.84
C HIS A 64 -15.43 14.70 1.31
N ARG A 65 -15.93 14.61 0.08
CA ARG A 65 -16.28 13.33 -0.54
C ARG A 65 -15.10 12.70 -1.27
N ASP A 66 -14.20 13.52 -1.79
CA ASP A 66 -13.17 13.10 -2.74
C ASP A 66 -11.82 12.83 -2.05
N PHE A 67 -11.69 13.25 -0.79
CA PHE A 67 -10.57 12.92 0.09
C PHE A 67 -11.05 12.47 1.47
N GLN A 68 -10.50 11.36 1.96
CA GLN A 68 -10.78 10.85 3.31
C GLN A 68 -9.46 10.56 4.03
N LEU A 69 -9.34 11.01 5.28
CA LEU A 69 -8.19 10.74 6.14
C LEU A 69 -8.60 9.86 7.32
N PHE A 70 -7.81 8.81 7.55
CA PHE A 70 -7.86 7.94 8.71
C PHE A 70 -6.59 8.18 9.52
N PRO A 71 -6.59 9.14 10.47
CA PRO A 71 -5.36 9.54 11.17
C PRO A 71 -4.79 8.42 12.06
N VAL A 72 -5.64 7.48 12.49
CA VAL A 72 -5.27 6.30 13.28
C VAL A 72 -5.90 5.07 12.62
N PHE A 73 -5.25 4.53 11.59
CA PHE A 73 -5.74 3.34 10.87
C PHE A 73 -5.07 2.04 11.34
N LEU A 74 -3.80 2.11 11.72
CA LEU A 74 -3.00 1.00 12.21
C LEU A 74 -2.59 1.23 13.67
N ASN A 75 -2.78 0.22 14.52
CA ASN A 75 -2.16 0.22 15.85
C ASN A 75 -0.65 -0.07 15.76
N SER A 76 0.09 0.17 16.85
CA SER A 76 1.55 0.02 16.85
C SER A 76 2.02 -1.37 16.39
N LYS A 77 1.37 -2.45 16.83
CA LYS A 77 1.73 -3.83 16.44
C LYS A 77 1.56 -4.06 14.94
N GLU A 78 0.48 -3.54 14.37
CA GLU A 78 0.19 -3.62 12.94
C GLU A 78 1.20 -2.82 12.12
N GLN A 79 1.56 -1.62 12.58
CA GLN A 79 2.60 -0.80 11.95
C GLN A 79 3.93 -1.56 11.90
N HIS A 80 4.35 -2.20 13.00
CA HIS A 80 5.61 -2.94 13.06
C HIS A 80 5.64 -4.13 12.10
N VAL A 81 4.57 -4.93 12.09
CA VAL A 81 4.47 -6.09 11.18
C VAL A 81 4.46 -5.64 9.73
N LEU A 82 3.64 -4.64 9.39
CA LEU A 82 3.51 -4.15 8.03
C LEU A 82 4.81 -3.53 7.53
N LEU A 83 5.46 -2.68 8.33
CA LEU A 83 6.74 -2.06 7.98
C LEU A 83 7.84 -3.11 7.82
N SER A 84 7.96 -4.05 8.76
CA SER A 84 9.00 -5.10 8.71
C SER A 84 8.83 -5.98 7.45
N CYS A 85 7.61 -6.37 7.12
CA CYS A 85 7.32 -7.14 5.90
C CYS A 85 7.60 -6.32 4.64
N ALA A 86 7.22 -5.04 4.61
CA ALA A 86 7.46 -4.16 3.46
C ALA A 86 8.95 -3.91 3.21
N LEU A 87 9.74 -3.66 4.27
CA LEU A 87 11.19 -3.47 4.16
C LEU A 87 11.89 -4.75 3.68
N LYS A 88 11.49 -5.92 4.20
CA LYS A 88 11.99 -7.21 3.71
C LYS A 88 11.66 -7.40 2.23
N LYS A 89 10.44 -7.08 1.81
CA LYS A 89 10.03 -7.18 0.41
C LYS A 89 10.84 -6.26 -0.51
N LEU A 90 11.11 -5.03 -0.09
CA LEU A 90 12.00 -4.11 -0.81
C LEU A 90 13.42 -4.67 -0.93
N ASP A 91 13.98 -5.18 0.17
CA ASP A 91 15.32 -5.76 0.17
C ASP A 91 15.42 -7.03 -0.70
N GLU A 92 14.35 -7.84 -0.75
CA GLU A 92 14.27 -9.03 -1.63
C GLU A 92 14.30 -8.65 -3.11
N VAL A 93 13.59 -7.60 -3.50
CA VAL A 93 13.46 -7.21 -4.91
C VAL A 93 14.64 -6.33 -5.37
N MET A 94 14.99 -5.33 -4.56
CA MET A 94 16.02 -4.34 -4.90
C MET A 94 17.43 -4.78 -4.50
N GLY A 95 17.53 -5.78 -3.63
CA GLY A 95 18.79 -6.23 -3.05
C GLY A 95 19.34 -5.29 -1.98
N VAL A 96 20.39 -5.77 -1.30
CA VAL A 96 21.22 -4.99 -0.37
C VAL A 96 22.62 -4.87 -0.96
N PRO A 97 23.23 -3.66 -0.99
CA PRO A 97 24.59 -3.45 -1.50
C PRO A 97 25.58 -4.41 -0.85
N ARG A 98 26.49 -5.00 -1.65
CA ARG A 98 27.33 -6.12 -1.20
C ARG A 98 28.22 -5.74 -0.01
N ASP A 99 28.78 -4.54 -0.06
CA ASP A 99 29.59 -3.90 0.97
C ASP A 99 28.78 -3.54 2.23
N ALA A 100 27.48 -3.29 2.10
CA ALA A 100 26.58 -2.99 3.22
C ALA A 100 26.04 -4.24 3.94
N ARG A 101 26.07 -5.43 3.33
CA ARG A 101 25.44 -6.67 3.89
C ARG A 101 25.92 -7.04 5.29
N LYS A 102 27.22 -6.87 5.59
CA LYS A 102 27.76 -7.17 6.93
C LYS A 102 27.18 -6.20 7.96
N ARG A 103 27.23 -4.90 7.68
CA ARG A 103 26.67 -3.84 8.56
C ARG A 103 25.18 -4.05 8.77
N ARG A 104 24.44 -4.39 7.70
CA ARG A 104 23.00 -4.64 7.75
C ARG A 104 22.63 -5.82 8.64
N ARG A 105 23.41 -6.92 8.59
CA ARG A 105 23.23 -8.06 9.50
C ARG A 105 23.54 -7.70 10.94
N GLN A 106 24.62 -6.97 11.19
CA GLN A 106 24.98 -6.53 12.53
C GLN A 106 23.87 -5.62 13.11
N TRP A 107 23.43 -4.63 12.34
CA TRP A 107 22.33 -3.75 12.73
C TRP A 107 21.06 -4.54 13.06
N ALA A 108 20.71 -5.55 12.26
CA ALA A 108 19.53 -6.37 12.52
C ALA A 108 19.64 -7.20 13.81
N GLN A 109 20.86 -7.67 14.16
CA GLN A 109 21.12 -8.36 15.42
C GLN A 109 21.03 -7.38 16.60
N ASP A 110 21.63 -6.21 16.48
CA ASP A 110 21.62 -5.17 17.52
C ASP A 110 20.20 -4.63 17.75
N ASN A 111 19.35 -4.63 16.71
CA ASN A 111 17.98 -4.15 16.72
C ASN A 111 16.94 -5.28 16.77
N GLU A 112 17.32 -6.50 17.14
CA GLU A 112 16.39 -7.63 17.22
C GLU A 112 15.22 -7.31 18.18
N HIS A 113 15.51 -6.60 19.27
CA HIS A 113 14.52 -6.13 20.25
C HIS A 113 13.65 -4.97 19.74
N ALA A 114 14.09 -4.20 18.73
CA ALA A 114 13.33 -3.10 18.13
C ALA A 114 12.02 -3.60 17.48
N HIS A 115 11.98 -4.87 17.09
CA HIS A 115 10.79 -5.52 16.52
C HIS A 115 9.69 -5.85 17.55
N THR A 116 9.90 -5.56 18.84
CA THR A 116 8.89 -5.74 19.89
C THR A 116 7.88 -4.60 19.91
N ALA A 117 6.59 -4.92 20.07
CA ALA A 117 5.52 -3.92 20.13
C ALA A 117 5.74 -2.92 21.28
N GLY A 118 5.91 -1.63 20.94
CA GLY A 118 6.11 -0.54 21.90
C GLY A 118 7.34 0.33 21.63
N ASN A 119 8.26 -0.15 20.79
CA ASN A 119 9.42 0.63 20.36
C ASN A 119 9.04 1.65 19.26
N ASP A 120 9.89 2.66 19.09
CA ASP A 120 9.73 3.68 18.06
C ASP A 120 9.76 3.02 16.67
N ILE A 121 8.70 3.20 15.88
CA ILE A 121 8.58 2.66 14.52
C ILE A 121 9.76 3.08 13.63
N ASN A 122 10.36 4.25 13.90
CA ASN A 122 11.50 4.74 13.15
C ASN A 122 12.77 3.88 13.33
N SER A 123 12.89 3.18 14.47
CA SER A 123 14.00 2.26 14.74
C SER A 123 13.99 1.01 13.86
N LEU A 124 12.86 0.69 13.21
CA LEU A 124 12.77 -0.41 12.25
C LEU A 124 13.37 -0.06 10.90
N PHE A 125 13.58 1.23 10.61
CA PHE A 125 14.27 1.61 9.40
C PHE A 125 15.76 1.34 9.54
N PRO A 126 16.34 0.69 8.54
CA PRO A 126 17.77 0.47 8.54
C PRO A 126 18.55 1.77 8.31
N PRO A 127 19.87 1.77 8.55
CA PRO A 127 20.73 2.88 8.15
C PRO A 127 20.62 3.15 6.64
N GLU A 128 20.48 4.42 6.26
CA GLU A 128 20.19 4.81 4.87
C GLU A 128 21.27 4.38 3.88
N ASP A 129 22.53 4.41 4.32
CA ASP A 129 23.72 3.98 3.56
C ASP A 129 23.76 2.46 3.31
N THR A 130 22.81 1.71 3.88
CA THR A 130 22.63 0.27 3.63
C THR A 130 21.45 -0.03 2.70
N CYS A 131 20.74 1.00 2.22
CA CYS A 131 19.64 0.92 1.27
C CYS A 131 20.07 1.39 -0.12
N THR A 132 19.45 0.84 -1.16
CA THR A 132 19.61 1.26 -2.56
C THR A 132 18.61 2.37 -2.91
N PHE A 133 18.86 3.60 -2.46
CA PHE A 133 18.05 4.75 -2.86
C PHE A 133 18.49 5.28 -4.24
N GLU A 134 17.51 5.51 -5.10
CA GLU A 134 17.63 6.19 -6.38
C GLU A 134 17.54 7.71 -6.17
N GLU A 135 18.39 8.47 -6.87
CA GLU A 135 18.41 9.94 -6.75
C GLU A 135 17.17 10.58 -7.37
N GLY A 136 16.62 10.01 -8.44
CA GLY A 136 15.46 10.52 -9.14
C GLY A 136 14.76 9.46 -9.97
N HIS A 137 13.43 9.54 -10.01
CA HIS A 137 12.58 8.69 -10.87
C HIS A 137 12.62 9.22 -12.32
N TYR A 138 12.27 8.38 -13.30
CA TYR A 138 12.42 8.73 -14.73
C TYR A 138 11.59 9.94 -15.18
N ASP A 139 10.50 10.24 -14.47
CA ASP A 139 9.64 11.41 -14.69
C ASP A 139 10.08 12.66 -13.89
N GLY A 140 11.11 12.53 -13.05
CA GLY A 140 11.65 13.61 -12.22
C GLY A 140 10.82 13.97 -10.99
N VAL A 141 9.74 13.23 -10.69
CA VAL A 141 8.80 13.56 -9.61
C VAL A 141 9.29 13.12 -8.24
N ILE A 142 9.89 11.93 -8.14
CA ILE A 142 10.30 11.34 -6.86
C ILE A 142 11.82 11.41 -6.75
N ARG A 143 12.34 11.77 -5.56
CA ARG A 143 13.77 11.85 -5.27
C ARG A 143 14.15 11.10 -4.00
N HIS A 144 15.36 10.55 -3.97
CA HIS A 144 15.94 9.77 -2.85
C HIS A 144 14.98 8.71 -2.32
N PHE A 145 14.59 7.80 -3.21
CA PHE A 145 13.56 6.80 -2.95
C PHE A 145 14.00 5.41 -3.42
N ARG A 146 13.31 4.39 -2.96
CA ARG A 146 13.35 3.06 -3.56
C ARG A 146 11.94 2.51 -3.57
N GLU A 147 11.58 1.76 -4.59
CA GLU A 147 10.22 1.28 -4.72
C GLU A 147 10.13 -0.10 -5.34
N THR A 148 8.97 -0.74 -5.17
CA THR A 148 8.65 -1.96 -5.90
C THR A 148 7.14 -2.15 -5.97
N GLN A 149 6.67 -2.79 -7.04
CA GLN A 149 5.30 -3.26 -7.14
C GLN A 149 5.15 -4.62 -6.47
N ILE A 150 4.15 -4.75 -5.60
CA ILE A 150 3.79 -6.02 -4.98
C ILE A 150 2.75 -6.72 -5.85
N THR A 151 3.11 -7.91 -6.33
CA THR A 151 2.18 -8.89 -6.89
C THR A 151 1.69 -9.87 -5.83
N GLN A 152 2.56 -10.25 -4.89
CA GLN A 152 2.25 -11.14 -3.78
C GLN A 152 3.16 -10.88 -2.58
N TRP A 153 2.57 -10.98 -1.39
CA TRP A 153 3.30 -11.08 -0.14
C TRP A 153 3.84 -12.52 0.04
N PRO A 154 4.99 -12.72 0.71
CA PRO A 154 5.52 -14.07 0.94
C PRO A 154 4.51 -14.96 1.67
N ALA A 155 4.44 -16.25 1.32
CA ALA A 155 3.56 -17.21 1.99
C ALA A 155 3.89 -17.39 3.49
N SER A 156 5.13 -17.10 3.89
CA SER A 156 5.61 -17.07 5.27
C SER A 156 5.22 -15.78 6.03
N SER A 157 4.39 -14.93 5.45
CA SER A 157 3.95 -13.69 6.10
C SER A 157 3.15 -13.97 7.38
N PRO A 158 3.31 -13.16 8.44
CA PRO A 158 2.55 -13.33 9.67
C PRO A 158 1.03 -13.21 9.43
N PRO A 159 0.17 -13.98 10.14
CA PRO A 159 -1.28 -13.88 10.00
C PRO A 159 -1.84 -12.45 10.22
N LEU A 160 -1.16 -11.67 11.08
CA LEU A 160 -1.52 -10.27 11.30
C LEU A 160 -1.36 -9.41 10.05
N LEU A 161 -0.36 -9.68 9.19
CA LEU A 161 -0.21 -8.96 7.94
C LEU A 161 -1.44 -9.18 7.05
N THR A 162 -1.86 -10.44 6.89
CA THR A 162 -3.04 -10.79 6.10
C THR A 162 -4.30 -10.11 6.64
N ALA A 163 -4.48 -10.09 7.96
CA ALA A 163 -5.62 -9.41 8.59
C ALA A 163 -5.60 -7.89 8.35
N VAL A 164 -4.43 -7.25 8.43
CA VAL A 164 -4.25 -5.81 8.17
C VAL A 164 -4.56 -5.48 6.71
N LEU A 165 -4.04 -6.27 5.77
CA LEU A 165 -4.28 -6.06 4.33
C LEU A 165 -5.75 -6.28 3.96
N ALA A 166 -6.39 -7.31 4.53
CA ALA A 166 -7.82 -7.55 4.34
C ALA A 166 -8.67 -6.41 4.88
N ARG A 167 -8.33 -5.85 6.05
CA ARG A 167 -9.01 -4.67 6.61
C ARG A 167 -8.76 -3.42 5.78
N ALA A 168 -7.53 -3.20 5.33
CA ALA A 168 -7.19 -2.09 4.44
C ALA A 168 -8.01 -2.15 3.15
N HIS A 169 -8.11 -3.32 2.54
CA HIS A 169 -8.97 -3.56 1.38
C HIS A 169 -10.44 -3.25 1.67
N SER A 170 -11.04 -3.90 2.67
CA SER A 170 -12.48 -3.78 2.94
C SER A 170 -12.90 -2.40 3.45
N THR A 171 -12.00 -1.66 4.11
CA THR A 171 -12.30 -0.34 4.68
C THR A 171 -12.02 0.79 3.68
N LEU A 172 -10.90 0.71 2.96
CA LEU A 172 -10.40 1.83 2.14
C LEU A 172 -10.79 1.67 0.66
N LEU A 173 -11.01 0.44 0.19
CA LEU A 173 -11.33 0.09 -1.20
C LEU A 173 -12.51 -0.91 -1.29
N PRO A 174 -13.65 -0.69 -0.59
CA PRO A 174 -14.75 -1.68 -0.50
C PRO A 174 -15.39 -2.06 -1.83
N HIS A 175 -15.24 -1.23 -2.87
CA HIS A 175 -15.87 -1.41 -4.18
C HIS A 175 -14.90 -1.92 -5.26
N VAL A 176 -13.63 -2.14 -4.93
CA VAL A 176 -12.61 -2.60 -5.87
C VAL A 176 -12.28 -4.04 -5.54
N LEU A 177 -12.30 -4.95 -6.51
CA LEU A 177 -11.94 -6.35 -6.24
C LEU A 177 -10.43 -6.47 -5.94
N PRO A 178 -9.98 -7.41 -5.09
CA PRO A 178 -8.56 -7.54 -4.73
C PRO A 178 -7.60 -7.71 -5.92
N ASP A 179 -8.03 -8.42 -6.97
CA ASP A 179 -7.26 -8.64 -8.20
C ASP A 179 -7.22 -7.40 -9.12
N GLN A 180 -8.13 -6.46 -8.91
CA GLN A 180 -8.16 -5.16 -9.58
C GLN A 180 -7.33 -4.10 -8.86
N ILE A 181 -6.58 -4.47 -7.82
CA ILE A 181 -5.71 -3.53 -7.09
C ILE A 181 -4.27 -3.75 -7.52
N GLN A 182 -3.58 -2.65 -7.78
CA GLN A 182 -2.13 -2.62 -7.84
C GLN A 182 -1.59 -2.00 -6.55
N THR A 183 -0.59 -2.66 -5.95
CA THR A 183 0.03 -2.20 -4.70
C THR A 183 1.49 -1.88 -4.96
N HIS A 184 1.92 -0.68 -4.59
CA HIS A 184 3.31 -0.23 -4.65
C HIS A 184 3.84 0.04 -3.25
N LEU A 185 5.06 -0.42 -2.97
CA LEU A 185 5.83 0.05 -1.83
C LEU A 185 6.72 1.20 -2.29
N LEU A 186 6.62 2.34 -1.62
CA LEU A 186 7.49 3.48 -1.84
C LEU A 186 8.19 3.84 -0.55
N HIS A 187 9.51 3.70 -0.51
CA HIS A 187 10.34 4.05 0.63
C HIS A 187 11.17 5.30 0.32
N LEU A 188 10.88 6.38 1.02
CA LEU A 188 11.63 7.64 0.97
C LEU A 188 12.71 7.63 2.05
N ALA A 189 13.93 8.03 1.68
CA ALA A 189 14.96 8.41 2.63
C ALA A 189 14.53 9.64 3.46
N ALA A 190 15.29 10.02 4.48
CA ALA A 190 15.04 11.24 5.24
C ALA A 190 15.04 12.49 4.34
N ALA A 191 15.97 12.55 3.38
CA ALA A 191 16.04 13.60 2.37
C ALA A 191 15.05 13.40 1.19
N GLY A 192 14.32 12.28 1.15
CA GLY A 192 13.40 11.95 0.08
C GLY A 192 12.16 12.84 0.07
N GLU A 193 11.72 13.15 -1.14
CA GLU A 193 10.55 13.99 -1.41
C GLU A 193 9.82 13.52 -2.67
N ILE A 194 8.56 13.93 -2.75
CA ILE A 194 7.72 13.75 -3.93
C ILE A 194 7.30 15.15 -4.37
N LEU A 195 7.72 15.56 -5.56
CA LEU A 195 7.39 16.85 -6.14
C LEU A 195 5.90 16.91 -6.56
N PRO A 196 5.34 18.12 -6.76
CA PRO A 196 3.96 18.26 -7.20
C PRO A 196 3.70 17.53 -8.51
N HIS A 197 2.73 16.61 -8.49
CA HIS A 197 2.31 15.87 -9.67
C HIS A 197 0.88 15.32 -9.54
N VAL A 198 0.26 15.03 -10.68
CA VAL A 198 -0.94 14.20 -10.76
C VAL A 198 -0.48 12.78 -11.12
N ASP A 199 -0.93 11.78 -10.37
CA ASP A 199 -0.67 10.38 -10.68
C ASP A 199 -1.08 10.06 -12.13
N ASN A 200 -0.26 9.25 -12.82
CA ASN A 200 -0.49 8.93 -14.22
C ASN A 200 -1.89 8.32 -14.44
N ILE A 201 -2.74 9.07 -15.15
CA ILE A 201 -4.13 8.73 -15.44
C ILE A 201 -4.26 7.47 -16.32
N GLN A 202 -3.21 7.11 -17.06
CA GLN A 202 -3.17 5.90 -17.88
C GLN A 202 -2.65 4.68 -17.11
N ALA A 203 -2.16 4.87 -15.88
CA ALA A 203 -1.60 3.79 -15.06
C ALA A 203 -2.57 3.28 -13.98
N SER A 204 -3.55 4.09 -13.56
CA SER A 204 -4.48 3.75 -12.48
C SER A 204 -5.86 4.36 -12.67
N GLY A 205 -6.87 3.76 -12.06
CA GLY A 205 -8.24 4.22 -12.10
C GLY A 205 -8.53 5.39 -11.16
N GLY A 206 -9.75 5.40 -10.65
CA GLY A 206 -10.34 6.54 -9.95
C GLY A 206 -9.96 6.67 -8.49
N ILE A 207 -9.26 5.70 -7.89
CA ILE A 207 -8.99 5.66 -6.46
C ILE A 207 -7.51 5.43 -6.18
N ILE A 208 -6.93 6.29 -5.35
CA ILE A 208 -5.61 6.10 -4.74
C ILE A 208 -5.77 6.01 -3.23
N VAL A 209 -5.12 5.03 -2.63
CA VAL A 209 -5.01 4.88 -1.18
C VAL A 209 -3.55 4.88 -0.79
N GLY A 210 -3.20 5.67 0.22
CA GLY A 210 -1.87 5.67 0.81
C GLY A 210 -1.92 5.32 2.29
N ILE A 211 -1.18 4.29 2.70
CA ILE A 211 -0.91 4.00 4.12
C ILE A 211 0.49 4.48 4.45
N SER A 212 0.64 5.24 5.53
CA SER A 212 1.92 5.87 5.93
C SER A 212 2.55 5.15 7.12
N LEU A 213 3.84 4.85 7.04
CA LEU A 213 4.63 4.21 8.10
C LEU A 213 5.97 4.95 8.27
N GLY A 214 6.39 5.17 9.51
CA GLY A 214 7.65 5.85 9.82
C GLY A 214 7.47 7.34 10.11
N ALA A 215 8.41 8.15 9.64
CA ALA A 215 8.40 9.57 9.94
C ALA A 215 7.16 10.26 9.38
N GLU A 216 6.58 11.15 10.19
CA GLU A 216 5.47 11.98 9.76
C GLU A 216 5.89 12.94 8.65
N ARG A 217 5.03 13.08 7.65
CA ARG A 217 5.24 13.98 6.50
C ARG A 217 4.01 14.83 6.26
N VAL A 218 4.21 15.99 5.64
CA VAL A 218 3.12 16.81 5.11
C VAL A 218 2.95 16.46 3.64
N VAL A 219 1.70 16.13 3.26
CA VAL A 219 1.30 16.10 1.86
C VAL A 219 0.53 17.37 1.55
N ARG A 220 0.88 18.05 0.46
CA ARG A 220 0.15 19.20 -0.05
C ARG A 220 -0.60 18.79 -1.30
N PHE A 221 -1.88 19.14 -1.37
CA PHE A 221 -2.70 19.03 -2.56
C PHE A 221 -2.96 20.44 -3.10
N SER A 222 -2.57 20.70 -4.34
CA SER A 222 -2.77 21.99 -5.02
C SER A 222 -3.62 21.80 -6.25
N ARG A 223 -4.59 22.68 -6.46
CA ARG A 223 -5.52 22.58 -7.58
C ARG A 223 -4.84 23.05 -8.87
N VAL A 224 -4.99 22.26 -9.93
CA VAL A 224 -4.34 22.51 -11.24
C VAL A 224 -5.28 23.04 -12.32
N ASP A 225 -6.60 23.03 -12.08
CA ASP A 225 -7.56 23.59 -13.04
C ASP A 225 -7.57 25.14 -13.02
N ASP A 226 -7.82 25.75 -14.18
CA ASP A 226 -7.79 27.21 -14.33
C ASP A 226 -8.90 27.92 -13.56
N GLU A 227 -10.06 27.26 -13.41
CA GLU A 227 -11.24 27.82 -12.75
C GLU A 227 -11.01 28.14 -11.26
N ASN A 228 -10.11 27.41 -10.60
CA ASN A 228 -9.90 27.51 -9.15
C ASN A 228 -8.40 27.46 -8.80
N LYS A 229 -7.59 28.03 -9.69
CA LYS A 229 -6.13 28.06 -9.57
C LYS A 229 -5.70 28.72 -8.25
N GLY A 230 -4.80 28.06 -7.54
CA GLY A 230 -4.26 28.54 -6.26
C GLY A 230 -5.03 28.08 -5.02
N GLU A 231 -6.06 27.25 -5.19
CA GLU A 231 -6.61 26.46 -4.09
C GLU A 231 -5.65 25.34 -3.69
N TRP A 232 -5.45 25.14 -2.39
CA TRP A 232 -4.63 24.06 -1.88
C TRP A 232 -5.00 23.71 -0.44
N PHE A 233 -4.61 22.51 0.00
CA PHE A 233 -4.69 22.09 1.38
C PHE A 233 -3.54 21.16 1.76
N ASP A 234 -3.12 21.26 3.02
CA ASP A 234 -2.11 20.40 3.60
C ASP A 234 -2.75 19.34 4.49
N VAL A 235 -2.18 18.14 4.45
CA VAL A 235 -2.55 17.02 5.31
C VAL A 235 -1.30 16.46 5.97
N LEU A 236 -1.36 16.34 7.29
CA LEU A 236 -0.32 15.65 8.05
C LEU A 236 -0.56 14.14 8.01
N LEU A 237 0.47 13.39 7.64
CA LEU A 237 0.46 11.93 7.55
C LEU A 237 1.35 11.32 8.64
N PRO A 238 0.82 11.08 9.86
CA PRO A 238 1.56 10.39 10.90
C PRO A 238 1.74 8.88 10.59
N SER A 239 2.64 8.22 11.30
CA SER A 239 2.77 6.76 11.19
C SER A 239 1.47 6.05 11.57
N GLY A 240 1.06 5.09 10.75
CA GLY A 240 -0.18 4.35 10.90
C GLY A 240 -1.43 5.05 10.37
N SER A 241 -1.32 6.23 9.76
CA SER A 241 -2.44 6.86 9.07
C SER A 241 -2.68 6.24 7.70
N ALA A 242 -3.91 6.35 7.21
CA ALA A 242 -4.26 6.06 5.82
C ALA A 242 -5.05 7.23 5.21
N TYR A 243 -4.96 7.41 3.90
CA TYR A 243 -5.82 8.35 3.18
C TYR A 243 -6.36 7.71 1.90
N VAL A 244 -7.52 8.19 1.46
CA VAL A 244 -8.16 7.84 0.20
C VAL A 244 -8.36 9.12 -0.61
N GLN A 245 -7.91 9.09 -1.86
CA GLN A 245 -8.07 10.13 -2.87
C GLN A 245 -8.89 9.55 -4.03
N ARG A 246 -9.93 10.27 -4.46
CA ARG A 246 -10.77 9.90 -5.60
C ARG A 246 -11.28 11.13 -6.35
N ASP A 247 -11.89 10.89 -7.50
CA ASP A 247 -12.65 11.89 -8.27
C ASP A 247 -11.90 13.22 -8.44
N THR A 248 -12.42 14.34 -7.94
CA THR A 248 -11.80 15.67 -8.11
C THR A 248 -10.36 15.70 -7.59
N VAL A 249 -10.10 15.12 -6.42
CA VAL A 249 -8.76 15.12 -5.81
C VAL A 249 -7.81 14.21 -6.59
N ARG A 250 -8.32 13.14 -7.20
CA ARG A 250 -7.54 12.23 -8.03
C ARG A 250 -7.07 12.87 -9.35
N TYR A 251 -7.88 13.74 -9.93
CA TYR A 251 -7.65 14.22 -11.30
C TYR A 251 -7.31 15.71 -11.42
N LYS A 252 -7.75 16.54 -10.47
CA LYS A 252 -7.63 18.00 -10.55
C LYS A 252 -6.73 18.61 -9.47
N TYR A 253 -6.10 17.77 -8.66
CA TYR A 253 -5.11 18.19 -7.69
C TYR A 253 -3.78 17.50 -7.95
N GLU A 254 -2.73 18.29 -8.10
CA GLU A 254 -1.39 17.78 -7.92
C GLU A 254 -1.14 17.55 -6.42
N HIS A 255 -0.33 16.55 -6.11
CA HIS A 255 0.07 16.27 -4.75
C HIS A 255 1.59 16.20 -4.63
N SER A 256 2.11 16.60 -3.48
CA SER A 256 3.54 16.59 -3.15
C SER A 256 3.74 16.18 -1.71
N VAL A 257 4.85 15.50 -1.42
CA VAL A 257 5.25 15.09 -0.08
C VAL A 257 6.61 15.69 0.23
N SER A 258 6.65 16.60 1.20
CA SER A 258 7.87 17.33 1.54
C SER A 258 8.80 16.53 2.44
N LYS A 259 10.11 16.68 2.26
CA LYS A 259 11.16 16.10 3.13
C LYS A 259 11.23 16.70 4.55
N GLY A 260 10.34 17.61 4.87
CA GLY A 260 10.19 18.31 6.14
C GLY A 260 9.28 19.50 5.91
N GLY A 261 8.91 20.23 6.96
CA GLY A 261 8.11 21.43 6.80
C GLY A 261 7.49 21.90 8.09
N VAL A 262 6.41 22.67 7.94
CA VAL A 262 5.63 23.17 9.08
C VAL A 262 4.17 22.81 8.83
N PHE A 263 3.53 22.21 9.82
CA PHE A 263 2.10 21.93 9.78
C PHE A 263 1.45 22.61 10.98
N ARG A 264 0.60 23.61 10.70
CA ARG A 264 -0.13 24.37 11.73
C ARG A 264 0.80 24.97 12.80
N GLY A 265 1.89 25.58 12.35
CA GLY A 265 2.91 26.18 13.23
C GLY A 265 3.83 25.18 13.93
N ARG A 266 3.60 23.86 13.80
CA ARG A 266 4.48 22.82 14.34
C ARG A 266 5.49 22.39 13.28
N GLU A 267 6.77 22.39 13.64
CA GLU A 267 7.82 21.82 12.81
C GLU A 267 7.60 20.30 12.61
N VAL A 268 7.69 19.87 11.36
CA VAL A 268 7.65 18.48 10.92
C VAL A 268 9.04 18.15 10.38
N LYS A 269 9.87 17.50 11.21
CA LYS A 269 11.27 17.23 10.91
C LYS A 269 11.48 16.29 9.73
N GLY A 270 10.55 15.36 9.52
CA GLY A 270 10.72 14.31 8.53
C GLY A 270 11.55 13.11 9.03
N GLY A 271 12.13 12.35 8.10
CA GLY A 271 12.83 11.09 8.36
C GLY A 271 12.42 9.99 7.37
N GLN A 272 12.99 8.80 7.50
CA GLN A 272 12.62 7.70 6.60
C GLN A 272 11.11 7.41 6.69
N ARG A 273 10.48 7.25 5.52
CA ARG A 273 9.03 6.99 5.41
C ARG A 273 8.77 5.93 4.38
N LEU A 274 7.97 4.93 4.75
CA LEU A 274 7.45 3.94 3.81
C LEU A 274 5.95 4.19 3.58
N SER A 275 5.56 4.17 2.31
CA SER A 275 4.17 4.24 1.87
C SER A 275 3.76 2.92 1.24
N ILE A 276 2.56 2.48 1.56
CA ILE A 276 1.88 1.43 0.78
C ILE A 276 0.81 2.14 -0.04
N MET A 277 1.05 2.21 -1.33
CA MET A 277 0.17 2.85 -2.29
C MET A 277 -0.68 1.78 -2.96
N MET A 278 -1.99 1.81 -2.74
CA MET A 278 -2.94 0.93 -3.41
C MET A 278 -3.75 1.75 -4.40
N ARG A 279 -3.87 1.26 -5.62
CA ARG A 279 -4.65 1.91 -6.67
C ARG A 279 -5.54 0.90 -7.36
N ASP A 280 -6.72 1.30 -7.77
CA ASP A 280 -7.50 0.50 -8.70
C ASP A 280 -6.82 0.49 -10.07
N ARG A 281 -6.96 -0.64 -10.76
CA ARG A 281 -6.60 -0.79 -12.18
C ARG A 281 -7.67 -0.11 -13.02
N LEU A 282 -7.26 0.41 -14.18
CA LEU A 282 -8.21 0.90 -15.17
C LEU A 282 -9.21 -0.20 -15.53
N SER A 283 -10.50 0.13 -15.49
CA SER A 283 -11.54 -0.78 -15.96
C SER A 283 -11.34 -1.04 -17.44
N THR A 284 -11.03 -2.29 -17.81
CA THR A 284 -11.09 -2.75 -19.20
C THR A 284 -12.55 -2.98 -19.56
N THR A 285 -13.37 -1.94 -19.55
CA THR A 285 -14.66 -2.00 -20.25
C THR A 285 -14.35 -1.66 -21.69
N PRO A 286 -14.51 -2.58 -22.66
CA PRO A 286 -14.45 -2.19 -24.05
C PRO A 286 -15.61 -1.21 -24.27
N SER A 287 -15.25 0.02 -24.61
CA SER A 287 -16.16 1.03 -25.18
C SER A 287 -16.85 0.49 -26.42
#